data_AF-A0A5C7A5B7-F1
#
_entry.id   AF-A0A5C7A5B7-F1
#
_cell.length_a   1.000
_cell.length_b   1.000
_cell.length_c   1.000
_cell.angle_alpha   90.00
_cell.angle_beta   90.00
_cell.angle_gamma   90.00
#
_symmetry.space_group_name_H-M   'P 1'
#
loop_
_entity.id
_entity.type
_entity.pdbx_description
1 polymer ?
#
loop_
_entity_poly.entity_id
_entity_poly.type
_entity_poly.pdbx_seq_one_letter_code
_entity_poly.pdbx_strand_id
1 'polypeptide(L)'
;MNILFKTTILTLAIGVVTACTSYVPEASWYKEGASKQSMTDQLGYCRKDVDAENLPDEQAERVIAYCMKSEGYSFKTDSERKQYEKTKSELNPNGIYLDN
;
A
#
# COMPACT_ATOMS: atom_id res chain seq x y z
N MET A 1 -19.91 25.67 -60.21
CA MET A 1 -19.92 24.29 -59.68
C MET A 1 -18.68 24.13 -58.82
N ASN A 2 -18.87 23.91 -57.50
CA ASN A 2 -17.91 23.38 -56.50
C ASN A 2 -18.36 23.82 -55.09
N ILE A 3 -19.51 23.31 -54.66
CA ILE A 3 -20.10 23.55 -53.32
C ILE A 3 -19.90 22.28 -52.46
N LEU A 4 -18.72 21.68 -52.53
CA LEU A 4 -18.42 20.38 -51.90
C LEU A 4 -17.18 20.42 -51.00
N PHE A 5 -16.83 21.59 -50.46
CA PHE A 5 -15.71 21.77 -49.53
C PHE A 5 -16.10 22.44 -48.21
N LYS A 6 -17.39 22.36 -47.81
CA LYS A 6 -17.92 23.12 -46.66
C LYS A 6 -18.53 22.28 -45.53
N THR A 7 -18.44 20.97 -45.60
CA THR A 7 -19.04 20.08 -44.58
C THR A 7 -18.10 18.93 -44.28
N THR A 8 -16.95 19.25 -43.71
CA THR A 8 -16.09 18.22 -43.13
C THR A 8 -15.67 18.68 -41.74
N ILE A 9 -16.35 18.08 -40.76
CA ILE A 9 -15.82 17.76 -39.44
C ILE A 9 -15.71 18.95 -38.47
N LEU A 10 -16.86 19.60 -38.27
CA LEU A 10 -17.23 20.10 -36.94
C LEU A 10 -17.35 18.88 -36.00
N THR A 11 -16.91 18.99 -34.75
CA THR A 11 -16.96 17.99 -33.66
C THR A 11 -15.89 16.88 -33.65
N LEU A 12 -14.66 17.24 -33.25
CA LEU A 12 -13.75 16.29 -32.59
C LEU A 12 -13.05 16.97 -31.39
N ALA A 13 -13.86 17.51 -30.47
CA ALA A 13 -13.41 17.92 -29.14
C ALA A 13 -14.04 16.97 -28.12
N ILE A 14 -13.71 15.68 -28.22
CA ILE A 14 -14.06 14.71 -27.17
C ILE A 14 -13.05 14.93 -26.06
N GLY A 15 -13.53 15.54 -24.98
CA GLY A 15 -12.75 15.86 -23.79
C GLY A 15 -12.06 14.63 -23.23
N VAL A 16 -10.74 14.60 -23.36
CA VAL A 16 -9.88 13.72 -22.57
C VAL A 16 -9.67 14.42 -21.23
N VAL A 17 -10.72 14.45 -20.40
CA VAL A 17 -10.53 14.63 -18.95
C VAL A 17 -10.31 13.22 -18.42
N THR A 18 -9.11 12.68 -18.65
CA THR A 18 -8.68 11.48 -17.93
C THR A 18 -8.72 11.85 -16.47
N ALA A 19 -9.71 11.33 -15.76
CA ALA A 19 -9.79 11.43 -14.32
C ALA A 19 -8.48 10.92 -13.74
N CYS A 20 -7.65 11.83 -13.22
CA CYS A 20 -6.70 11.50 -12.18
C CYS A 20 -7.55 11.10 -10.97
N THR A 21 -8.07 9.87 -10.96
CA THR A 21 -8.54 9.27 -9.72
C THR A 21 -7.29 9.19 -8.88
N SER A 22 -7.16 10.08 -7.90
CA SER A 22 -6.07 10.07 -6.92
C SER A 22 -6.15 8.73 -6.19
N TYR A 23 -5.50 7.71 -6.74
CA TYR A 23 -5.35 6.41 -6.11
C TYR A 23 -4.52 6.65 -4.86
N VAL A 24 -5.19 6.71 -3.72
CA VAL A 24 -4.52 6.73 -2.42
C VAL A 24 -4.10 5.29 -2.18
N PRO A 25 -2.80 4.98 -2.21
CA PRO A 25 -2.36 3.61 -2.03
C PRO A 25 -2.74 3.16 -0.62
N GLU A 26 -3.43 2.02 -0.52
CA GLU A 26 -3.79 1.45 0.78
C GLU A 26 -2.51 1.10 1.53
N ALA A 27 -2.39 1.63 2.75
CA ALA A 27 -1.28 1.36 3.65
C ALA A 27 -1.69 0.30 4.67
N SER A 28 -0.82 -0.69 4.87
CA SER A 28 -1.06 -1.79 5.79
C SER A 28 0.22 -2.25 6.49
N TRP A 29 0.06 -3.03 7.56
CA TRP A 29 1.17 -3.65 8.24
C TRP A 29 1.77 -4.78 7.40
N TYR A 30 3.09 -4.78 7.26
CA TYR A 30 3.83 -5.72 6.46
C TYR A 30 5.06 -6.22 7.24
N LYS A 31 5.27 -7.54 7.20
CA LYS A 31 6.49 -8.21 7.63
C LYS A 31 6.79 -9.29 6.62
N GLU A 32 8.05 -9.44 6.26
CA GLU A 32 8.45 -10.45 5.30
C GLU A 32 8.11 -11.87 5.80
N GLY A 33 7.57 -12.71 4.90
CA GLY A 33 7.18 -14.08 5.22
C GLY A 33 5.92 -14.21 6.09
N ALA A 34 5.39 -13.10 6.63
CA ALA A 34 4.16 -13.13 7.41
C ALA A 34 2.94 -13.25 6.48
N SER A 35 2.05 -14.20 6.81
CA SER A 35 0.75 -14.30 6.13
C SER A 35 -0.16 -13.15 6.57
N LYS A 36 -1.21 -12.88 5.78
CA LYS A 36 -2.26 -11.92 6.18
C LYS A 36 -2.87 -12.27 7.53
N GLN A 37 -3.12 -13.57 7.76
CA GLN A 37 -3.66 -14.05 9.04
C GLN A 37 -2.70 -13.75 10.19
N SER A 38 -1.41 -14.08 10.03
CA SER A 38 -0.40 -13.80 11.05
C SER A 38 -0.29 -12.31 11.38
N MET A 39 -0.40 -11.43 10.39
CA MET A 39 -0.44 -9.98 10.60
C MET A 39 -1.69 -9.55 11.38
N THR A 40 -2.86 -10.09 11.04
CA THR A 40 -4.11 -9.80 11.77
C THR A 40 -4.06 -10.31 13.20
N ASP A 41 -3.54 -11.51 13.42
CA ASP A 41 -3.35 -12.09 14.74
C ASP A 41 -2.41 -11.20 15.57
N GLN A 42 -1.26 -10.80 15.00
CA GLN A 42 -0.31 -9.92 15.69
C GLN A 42 -0.93 -8.57 16.05
N LEU A 43 -1.73 -7.98 15.15
CA LEU A 43 -2.42 -6.74 15.43
C LEU A 43 -3.42 -6.90 16.58
N GLY A 44 -4.11 -8.04 16.65
CA GLY A 44 -4.98 -8.40 17.78
C GLY A 44 -4.22 -8.57 19.08
N TYR A 45 -3.07 -9.25 19.06
CA TYR A 45 -2.19 -9.38 20.22
C TYR A 45 -1.72 -8.00 20.71
N CYS A 46 -1.20 -7.15 19.81
CA CYS A 46 -0.75 -5.82 20.17
C CYS A 46 -1.87 -4.94 20.73
N ARG A 47 -3.09 -5.02 20.20
CA ARG A 47 -4.26 -4.30 20.75
C ARG A 47 -4.56 -4.71 22.19
N LYS A 48 -4.50 -6.02 22.47
CA LYS A 48 -4.77 -6.56 23.80
C LYS A 48 -3.66 -6.27 24.81
N ASP A 49 -2.40 -6.43 24.39
CA ASP A 49 -1.23 -6.28 25.25
C ASP A 49 -1.07 -4.85 25.79
N VAL A 50 -1.30 -3.86 24.91
CA VAL A 50 -1.23 -2.44 25.28
C VAL A 50 -2.52 -1.90 25.89
N ASP A 51 -3.50 -2.77 26.16
CA ASP A 51 -4.81 -2.43 26.69
C ASP A 51 -5.49 -1.27 25.93
N ALA A 52 -5.47 -1.36 24.59
CA ALA A 52 -5.88 -0.29 23.70
C ALA A 52 -7.33 0.19 23.91
N GLU A 53 -8.20 -0.66 24.44
CA GLU A 53 -9.62 -0.36 24.71
C GLU A 53 -9.81 0.70 25.79
N ASN A 54 -8.83 0.86 26.70
CA ASN A 54 -8.86 1.83 27.78
C ASN A 54 -8.09 3.13 27.45
N LEU A 55 -7.62 3.27 26.21
CA LEU A 55 -6.88 4.43 25.74
C LEU A 55 -7.71 5.25 24.74
N PRO A 56 -7.51 6.58 24.67
CA PRO A 56 -8.03 7.38 23.57
C PRO A 56 -7.48 6.87 22.22
N ASP A 57 -8.30 6.90 21.16
CA ASP A 57 -7.98 6.33 19.84
C ASP A 57 -6.57 6.69 19.33
N GLU A 58 -6.20 7.98 19.36
CA GLU A 58 -4.89 8.45 18.91
C GLU A 58 -3.72 7.89 19.75
N GLN A 59 -3.95 7.67 21.05
CA GLN A 59 -2.96 7.07 21.93
C GLN A 59 -2.88 5.55 21.70
N ALA A 60 -4.03 4.88 21.59
CA ALA A 60 -4.16 3.47 21.27
C ALA A 60 -3.41 3.13 19.97
N GLU A 61 -3.66 3.88 18.89
CA GLU A 61 -3.00 3.67 17.60
C GLU A 61 -1.48 3.82 17.69
N ARG A 62 -0.98 4.80 18.45
CA ARG A 62 0.46 4.98 18.67
C ARG A 62 1.07 3.78 19.38
N VAL A 63 0.49 3.33 20.49
CA VAL A 63 1.06 2.21 21.26
C VAL A 63 0.96 0.88 20.51
N ILE A 64 -0.13 0.65 19.78
CA ILE A 64 -0.25 -0.50 18.86
C ILE A 64 0.84 -0.42 17.78
N ALA A 65 1.07 0.75 17.20
CA ALA A 65 2.10 0.93 16.18
C ALA A 65 3.51 0.67 16.75
N TYR A 66 3.78 1.04 18.00
CA TYR A 66 5.04 0.69 18.66
C TYR A 66 5.19 -0.83 18.85
N CYS A 67 4.15 -1.52 19.33
CA CYS A 67 4.15 -2.98 19.46
C CYS A 67 4.36 -3.67 18.11
N MET A 68 3.63 -3.26 17.07
CA MET A 68 3.80 -3.85 15.73
C MET A 68 5.23 -3.67 15.21
N LYS A 69 5.85 -2.50 15.45
CA LYS A 69 7.24 -2.24 15.08
C LYS A 69 8.24 -3.09 15.87
N SER A 70 8.03 -3.31 17.17
CA SER A 70 8.91 -4.18 17.97
C SER A 70 8.84 -5.63 17.48
N GLU A 71 7.70 -6.05 16.94
CA GLU A 71 7.51 -7.36 16.32
C GLU A 71 8.06 -7.46 14.89
N GLY A 72 8.73 -6.41 14.41
CA GLY A 72 9.36 -6.38 13.09
C GLY A 72 8.39 -6.08 11.94
N TYR A 73 7.17 -5.63 12.22
CA TYR A 73 6.26 -5.14 11.18
C TYR A 73 6.58 -3.68 10.83
N SER A 74 6.36 -3.34 9.57
CA SER A 74 6.43 -1.99 9.05
C SER A 74 5.11 -1.59 8.42
N PHE A 75 4.69 -0.34 8.61
CA PHE A 75 3.54 0.20 7.90
C PHE A 75 3.99 0.62 6.50
N LYS A 76 3.45 -0.01 5.46
CA LYS A 76 3.84 0.21 4.07
C LYS A 76 2.61 0.35 3.19
N THR A 77 2.70 1.25 2.22
CA THR A 77 1.79 1.30 1.09
C THR A 77 2.01 0.11 0.15
N ASP A 78 1.01 -0.21 -0.65
CA ASP A 78 1.14 -1.24 -1.70
C ASP A 78 2.29 -0.98 -2.66
N SER A 79 2.58 0.29 -3.00
CA SER A 79 3.72 0.66 -3.83
C SER A 79 5.06 0.41 -3.13
N GLU A 80 5.18 0.76 -1.85
CA GLU A 80 6.41 0.54 -1.08
C GLU A 80 6.69 -0.94 -0.84
N ARG A 81 5.64 -1.75 -0.63
CA ARG A 81 5.76 -3.21 -0.53
C ARG A 81 6.31 -3.82 -1.82
N LYS A 82 5.71 -3.50 -2.96
CA LYS A 82 6.16 -4.01 -4.28
C LYS A 82 7.59 -3.58 -4.58
N GLN A 83 7.97 -2.36 -4.24
CA GLN A 83 9.34 -1.88 -4.41
C GLN A 83 10.32 -2.66 -3.51
N TYR A 84 9.98 -2.89 -2.24
CA TYR A 84 10.79 -3.68 -1.32
C TYR A 84 11.03 -5.10 -1.84
N GLU A 85 9.97 -5.78 -2.29
CA GLU A 85 10.04 -7.13 -2.86
C GLU A 85 10.90 -7.16 -4.13
N LYS A 86 10.73 -6.18 -5.03
CA LYS A 86 11.54 -6.04 -6.25
C LYS A 86 13.02 -5.84 -5.92
N THR A 87 13.34 -4.88 -5.05
CA THR A 87 14.72 -4.60 -4.65
C THR A 87 15.36 -5.80 -3.97
N LYS A 88 14.62 -6.56 -3.15
CA LYS A 88 15.13 -7.79 -2.55
C LYS A 88 15.44 -8.86 -3.60
N SER A 89 14.56 -9.05 -4.58
CA SER A 89 14.78 -9.99 -5.69
C SER A 89 15.99 -9.62 -6.56
N GLU A 90 16.26 -8.32 -6.73
CA GLU A 90 17.41 -7.82 -7.47
C GLU A 90 18.73 -7.96 -6.67
N LEU A 91 18.67 -7.83 -5.34
CA LEU A 91 19.84 -7.92 -4.46
C LEU A 91 20.26 -9.34 -4.10
N ASN A 92 19.34 -10.32 -4.11
CA ASN A 92 19.66 -11.72 -3.86
C ASN A 92 18.99 -12.66 -4.88
N PRO A 93 19.49 -12.70 -6.13
CA PRO A 93 18.90 -13.53 -7.18
C PRO A 93 19.09 -15.04 -6.95
N ASN A 94 19.91 -15.45 -5.98
CA ASN A 94 20.26 -16.85 -5.71
C ASN A 94 19.84 -17.37 -4.31
N GLY A 95 19.06 -16.59 -3.54
CA GLY A 95 18.29 -17.09 -2.39
C GLY A 95 19.05 -17.93 -1.35
N ILE A 96 20.30 -17.60 -1.00
CA ILE A 96 20.94 -18.18 0.19
C ILE A 96 20.44 -17.38 1.39
N TYR A 97 19.47 -17.93 2.12
CA TYR A 97 19.10 -17.46 3.44
C TYR A 97 20.24 -17.81 4.40
N LEU A 98 20.98 -16.80 4.85
CA LEU A 98 21.87 -16.94 5.99
C LEU A 98 21.05 -16.64 7.24
N ASP A 99 20.46 -17.70 7.79
CA ASP A 99 19.92 -17.68 9.14
C ASP A 99 21.11 -17.50 10.10
N ASN A 100 21.18 -16.36 10.79
CA ASN A 100 22.06 -16.15 11.95
C ASN A 100 21.22 -16.21 13.22
#